data_AF-A0A8T5EDB4-F1
#
_entry.id   AF-A0A8T5EDB4-F1
#
_cell.length_a   1.000
_cell.length_b   1.000
_cell.length_c   1.000
_cell.angle_alpha   90.00
_cell.angle_beta   90.00
_cell.angle_gamma   90.00
#
_symmetry.space_group_name_H-M   'P 1'
#
loop_
_entity.id
_entity.type
_entity.pdbx_description
1 polymer ?
#
loop_
_entity_poly.entity_id
_entity_poly.type
_entity_poly.pdbx_seq_one_letter_code
_entity_poly.pdbx_strand_id
1 'polypeptide(L)'
;MAVLTEKNLSNILEYLEKSISNLAIDAFDNLELEGGSQGVKNFLENQYDIRLENLLIAKNSSIHHLESRMKNQVIQKKQKIIEKICKKYNS
;
A
#
# COMPACT_ATOMS: atom_id res chain seq x y z
N MET A 1 14.71 13.94 15.59
CA MET A 1 13.61 13.27 14.85
C MET A 1 13.47 13.99 13.52
N ALA A 2 13.78 13.34 12.40
CA ALA A 2 13.67 13.99 11.09
C ALA A 2 12.19 14.05 10.70
N VAL A 3 11.68 15.24 10.43
CA VAL A 3 10.31 15.40 9.95
C VAL A 3 10.23 14.83 8.54
N LEU A 4 9.39 13.81 8.34
CA LEU A 4 9.13 13.27 7.01
C LEU A 4 8.50 14.39 6.15
N THR A 5 9.05 14.64 4.97
CA THR A 5 8.51 15.64 4.04
C THR A 5 7.46 15.03 3.13
N GLU A 6 6.56 15.83 2.57
CA GLU A 6 5.56 15.35 1.59
C GLU A 6 6.23 14.71 0.37
N LYS A 7 7.38 15.23 -0.04
CA LYS A 7 8.20 14.67 -1.13
C LYS A 7 8.72 13.28 -0.78
N ASN A 8 9.25 13.10 0.43
CA ASN A 8 9.73 11.78 0.88
C ASN A 8 8.58 10.78 0.99
N LEU A 9 7.43 11.21 1.50
CA LEU A 9 6.23 10.37 1.54
C LEU A 9 5.77 9.98 0.12
N SER A 10 5.76 10.93 -0.81
CA SER A 10 5.37 10.66 -2.21
C SER A 10 6.26 9.59 -2.84
N ASN A 11 7.58 9.67 -2.63
CA ASN A 11 8.53 8.65 -3.09
C ASN A 11 8.28 7.28 -2.45
N ILE A 12 7.96 7.24 -1.15
CA ILE A 12 7.59 6.01 -0.44
C ILE A 12 6.33 5.40 -1.06
N LEU A 13 5.31 6.23 -1.34
CA LEU A 13 4.04 5.78 -1.92
C LEU A 13 4.20 5.28 -3.36
N GLU A 14 5.06 5.89 -4.17
CA GLU A 14 5.40 5.41 -5.51
C GLU A 14 6.11 4.06 -5.48
N TYR A 15 7.05 3.87 -4.55
CA TYR A 15 7.68 2.58 -4.33
C TYR A 15 6.65 1.52 -3.87
N LEU A 16 5.78 1.88 -2.94
CA LEU A 16 4.76 1.00 -2.40
C LEU A 16 3.74 0.57 -3.48
N GLU A 17 3.37 1.48 -4.40
CA GLU A 17 2.53 1.16 -5.56
C GLU A 17 3.15 0.05 -6.43
N LYS A 18 4.45 0.17 -6.76
CA LYS A 18 5.16 -0.87 -7.52
C LYS A 18 5.24 -2.18 -6.75
N SER A 19 5.58 -2.10 -5.47
CA SER A 19 5.71 -3.26 -4.60
C SER A 19 4.41 -4.06 -4.47
N ILE A 20 3.27 -3.38 -4.30
CA ILE A 20 1.96 -4.02 -4.18
C ILE A 20 1.45 -4.53 -5.52
N SER A 21 1.72 -3.80 -6.61
CA SER A 21 1.37 -4.26 -7.96
C SER A 21 2.09 -5.55 -8.34
N ASN A 22 3.37 -5.70 -7.97
CA ASN A 22 4.11 -6.94 -8.19
C ASN A 22 3.55 -8.08 -7.34
N LEU A 23 3.29 -7.84 -6.06
CA LEU A 23 2.70 -8.84 -5.17
C LEU A 23 1.32 -9.31 -5.67
N ALA A 24 0.55 -8.43 -6.28
CA ALA A 24 -0.75 -8.78 -6.84
C ALA A 24 -0.66 -9.80 -7.98
N ILE A 25 0.40 -9.74 -8.81
CA ILE A 25 0.63 -10.76 -9.87
C ILE A 25 0.70 -12.14 -9.21
N ASP A 26 1.61 -12.28 -8.23
CA ASP A 26 1.80 -13.56 -7.53
C ASP A 26 0.54 -14.00 -6.76
N ALA A 27 -0.19 -13.04 -6.18
CA ALA A 27 -1.38 -13.32 -5.39
C ALA A 27 -2.56 -13.82 -6.22
N PHE A 28 -2.79 -13.25 -7.42
CA PHE A 28 -3.85 -13.71 -8.30
C PHE A 28 -3.47 -14.99 -9.06
N ASP A 29 -2.18 -15.21 -9.33
CA ASP A 29 -1.72 -16.38 -10.10
C ASP A 29 -1.51 -17.62 -9.22
N ASN A 30 -1.09 -17.46 -7.95
CA ASN A 30 -0.57 -18.57 -7.15
C ASN A 30 -1.17 -18.72 -5.74
N LEU A 31 -1.82 -17.69 -5.18
CA LEU A 31 -2.34 -17.78 -3.81
C LEU A 31 -3.80 -18.23 -3.82
N GLU A 32 -4.05 -19.46 -3.35
CA GLU A 32 -5.39 -19.95 -3.02
C GLU A 32 -5.89 -19.29 -1.73
N LEU A 33 -6.27 -18.02 -1.81
CA LEU A 33 -6.83 -17.29 -0.68
C LEU A 33 -8.33 -17.57 -0.54
N GLU A 34 -8.76 -17.83 0.70
CA GLU A 34 -10.17 -17.96 1.04
C GLU A 34 -10.94 -16.69 0.65
N GLY A 35 -12.09 -16.84 0.00
CA GLY A 35 -12.92 -15.72 -0.46
C GLY A 35 -12.56 -15.17 -1.84
N GLY A 36 -11.73 -15.86 -2.62
CA GLY A 36 -11.45 -15.53 -4.03
C GLY A 36 -10.90 -14.12 -4.20
N SER A 37 -11.44 -13.34 -5.14
CA SER A 37 -10.98 -11.97 -5.41
C SER A 37 -11.10 -11.02 -4.21
N GLN A 38 -12.09 -11.21 -3.34
CA GLN A 38 -12.24 -10.44 -2.11
C GLN A 38 -11.17 -10.84 -1.06
N GLY A 39 -10.81 -12.13 -1.00
CA GLY A 39 -9.69 -12.62 -0.20
C GLY A 39 -8.37 -11.97 -0.61
N VAL A 40 -8.09 -11.93 -1.92
CA VAL A 40 -6.91 -11.26 -2.49
C VAL A 40 -6.92 -9.75 -2.18
N LYS A 41 -8.07 -9.08 -2.30
CA LYS A 41 -8.18 -7.65 -1.95
C LYS A 41 -7.80 -7.39 -0.49
N ASN A 42 -8.38 -8.14 0.45
CA ASN A 42 -8.10 -7.98 1.88
C ASN A 42 -6.62 -8.25 2.19
N PHE A 43 -6.04 -9.27 1.55
CA PHE A 43 -4.62 -9.58 1.65
C PHE A 43 -3.74 -8.42 1.19
N LEU A 44 -4.01 -7.84 0.01
CA LEU A 44 -3.24 -6.73 -0.52
C LEU A 44 -3.37 -5.46 0.32
N GLU A 45 -4.56 -5.17 0.86
CA GLU A 45 -4.77 -4.04 1.78
C GLU A 45 -3.95 -4.17 3.06
N ASN A 46 -3.88 -5.38 3.64
CA ASN A 46 -3.06 -5.66 4.81
C ASN A 46 -1.56 -5.55 4.49
N GLN A 47 -1.13 -6.09 3.34
CA GLN A 47 0.26 -6.02 2.90
C GLN A 47 0.72 -4.60 2.60
N TYR A 48 -0.19 -3.74 2.11
CA TYR A 48 0.08 -2.32 1.95
C TYR A 48 0.42 -1.66 3.29
N ASP A 49 -0.39 -1.89 4.32
CA ASP A 49 -0.23 -1.26 5.63
C ASP A 49 1.07 -1.71 6.31
N ILE A 50 1.36 -3.02 6.31
CA ILE A 50 2.60 -3.59 6.87
C ILE A 50 3.83 -2.99 6.18
N ARG A 51 3.83 -2.93 4.85
CA ARG A 51 4.98 -2.43 4.08
C ARG A 51 5.16 -0.92 4.27
N LEU A 52 4.07 -0.15 4.33
CA LEU A 52 4.14 1.27 4.62
C LEU A 52 4.77 1.54 5.99
N GLU A 53 4.30 0.85 7.04
CA GLU A 53 4.82 1.03 8.39
C GLU A 53 6.32 0.71 8.44
N ASN A 54 6.76 -0.38 7.82
CA ASN A 54 8.17 -0.73 7.73
C ASN A 54 9.01 0.35 7.02
N LEU A 55 8.49 0.94 5.93
CA LEU A 55 9.16 2.02 5.21
C LEU A 55 9.24 3.31 6.04
N LEU A 56 8.21 3.61 6.84
CA LEU A 56 8.19 4.76 7.74
C LEU A 56 9.16 4.55 8.92
N ILE A 57 9.19 3.36 9.52
CA ILE A 57 10.13 3.00 10.60
C ILE A 57 11.58 3.15 10.12
N ALA A 58 11.90 2.72 8.90
CA ALA A 58 13.22 2.91 8.30
C ALA A 58 13.62 4.40 8.12
N LYS A 59 12.66 5.32 8.23
CA LYS A 59 12.86 6.77 8.24
C LYS A 59 12.74 7.39 9.64
N ASN A 60 12.74 6.58 10.71
CA ASN A 60 12.46 7.00 12.08
C ASN A 60 11.12 7.73 12.22
N SER A 61 10.11 7.28 11.48
CA SER A 61 8.75 7.81 11.45
C SER A 61 7.72 6.69 11.64
N SER A 62 6.45 7.06 11.76
CA SER A 62 5.30 6.14 11.78
C SER A 62 4.09 6.84 11.16
N ILE A 63 3.01 6.11 10.90
CA ILE A 63 1.77 6.74 10.40
C ILE A 63 1.24 7.82 11.36
N HIS A 64 1.43 7.65 12.67
CA HIS A 64 0.97 8.59 13.69
C HIS A 64 1.72 9.93 13.63
N HIS A 65 3.00 9.89 13.25
CA HIS A 65 3.84 11.08 13.09
C HIS A 65 3.52 11.90 11.84
N LEU A 66 2.73 11.37 10.90
CA LEU A 66 2.36 12.10 9.69
C LEU A 66 1.33 13.21 9.99
N GLU A 67 1.45 14.32 9.28
CA GLU A 67 0.43 15.36 9.27
C GLU A 67 -0.88 14.86 8.65
N SER A 68 -2.00 15.51 8.96
CA SER A 68 -3.32 15.12 8.45
C SER A 68 -3.39 15.07 6.93
N ARG A 69 -2.72 16.01 6.25
CA ARG A 69 -2.64 16.02 4.77
C ARG A 69 -1.91 14.80 4.23
N MET A 70 -0.80 14.42 4.84
CA MET A 70 -0.03 13.22 4.50
C MET A 70 -0.83 11.93 4.76
N LYS A 71 -1.53 11.86 5.90
CA LYS A 71 -2.43 10.73 6.21
C LYS A 71 -3.51 10.57 5.13
N ASN A 72 -4.11 11.68 4.69
CA ASN A 72 -5.10 11.66 3.61
C ASN A 72 -4.47 11.20 2.28
N GLN A 73 -3.25 11.62 1.96
CA GLN A 73 -2.53 11.15 0.77
C GLN A 73 -2.30 9.63 0.81
N VAL A 74 -1.91 9.08 1.96
CA VAL A 74 -1.75 7.62 2.15
C VAL A 74 -3.06 6.89 1.88
N ILE A 75 -4.17 7.36 2.48
CA ILE A 75 -5.50 6.73 2.32
C ILE A 75 -5.92 6.74 0.85
N GLN A 76 -5.84 7.90 0.19
CA GLN A 76 -6.22 8.04 -1.21
C GLN A 76 -5.36 7.16 -2.12
N LYS A 77 -4.05 7.08 -1.87
CA LYS A 77 -3.16 6.23 -2.66
C LYS A 77 -3.45 4.76 -2.47
N LYS A 78 -3.63 4.29 -1.24
CA LYS A 78 -4.02 2.90 -0.95
C LYS A 78 -5.27 2.52 -1.75
N GLN A 79 -6.33 3.31 -1.63
CA GLN A 79 -7.58 3.07 -2.33
C GLN A 79 -7.38 2.99 -3.85
N LYS A 80 -6.69 3.98 -4.44
CA LYS A 80 -6.44 4.02 -5.90
C LYS A 80 -5.65 2.82 -6.40
N ILE A 81 -4.63 2.38 -5.66
CA ILE A 81 -3.78 1.25 -6.04
C ILE A 81 -4.59 -0.05 -6.01
N ILE A 82 -5.29 -0.31 -4.90
CA ILE A 82 -6.08 -1.53 -4.72
C ILE A 82 -7.22 -1.59 -5.75
N GLU A 83 -7.95 -0.50 -5.97
CA GLU A 83 -9.00 -0.46 -7.00
C GLU A 83 -8.45 -0.72 -8.40
N LYS A 84 -7.29 -0.15 -8.76
CA LYS A 84 -6.65 -0.36 -10.06
C LYS A 84 -6.25 -1.82 -10.25
N ILE A 85 -5.70 -2.45 -9.22
CA ILE A 85 -5.33 -3.87 -9.24
C ILE A 85 -6.58 -4.73 -9.38
N CYS A 86 -7.57 -4.57 -8.50
CA CYS A 86 -8.78 -5.39 -8.55
C CYS A 86 -9.51 -5.27 -9.90
N LYS A 87 -9.57 -4.08 -10.50
CA LYS A 87 -10.14 -3.89 -11.85
C LYS A 87 -9.39 -4.69 -12.93
N LYS A 88 -8.05 -4.78 -12.81
CA LYS A 88 -7.22 -5.50 -13.77
C LYS A 88 -7.46 -7.02 -13.75
N TYR A 89 -7.73 -7.60 -12.58
CA TYR A 89 -7.85 -9.06 -12.40
C TYR A 89 -9.30 -9.56 -12.26
N ASN A 90 -10.27 -8.68 -12.01
CA ASN A 90 -11.71 -9.03 -12.02
C ASN A 90 -12.37 -8.79 -13.39
N SER A 91 -11.59 -8.66 -14.48
CA SER A 91 -12.11 -8.51 -15.85
C SER A 91 -12.18 -9.85 -16.57
#